data_AF-A0A0S4JPM5-F1
#
_entry.id   AF-A0A0S4JPM5-F1
#
_cell.length_a   1.000
_cell.length_b   1.000
_cell.length_c   1.000
_cell.angle_alpha   90.00
_cell.angle_beta   90.00
_cell.angle_gamma   90.00
#
_symmetry.space_group_name_H-M   'P 1'
#
loop_
_entity.id
_entity.type
_entity.pdbx_description
1 polymer ?
#
loop_
_entity_poly.entity_id
_entity_poly.type
_entity_poly.pdbx_seq_one_letter_code
_entity_poly.pdbx_strand_id
1 'polypeptide(L)'
;MSQSTEMDLVGCAMTVVLTNDTQLSGTVFTYVPENEILVLVTDAGLDTQGFKMIRTPFIKSFTVDQDFKSIPASQRLPQALDAYEQLPAVSKNVRDWNAAKKYLIAEEKSREKKLSSLCESTPVSAAEIFLGIARVYPNTKWSAEDQTLTMEDIVVVGEPDWSHPVVKVIGNLESPNKERVENLIKKILSATD
;
A
#
# COMPACT_ATOMS: atom_id res chain seq x y z
N MET A 1 28.83 -7.60 -15.27
CA MET A 1 27.82 -6.69 -15.86
C MET A 1 26.52 -6.93 -15.12
N SER A 2 26.23 -6.09 -14.13
CA SER A 2 25.08 -6.23 -13.23
C SER A 2 23.83 -5.71 -13.93
N GLN A 3 22.86 -6.60 -14.15
CA GLN A 3 21.49 -6.24 -14.53
C GLN A 3 20.91 -5.37 -13.42
N SER A 4 20.71 -4.09 -13.69
CA SER A 4 19.93 -3.19 -12.85
C SER A 4 18.47 -3.66 -12.89
N THR A 5 17.98 -4.22 -11.80
CA THR A 5 16.59 -4.63 -11.62
C THR A 5 15.67 -3.41 -11.75
N GLU A 6 14.56 -3.57 -12.46
CA GLU A 6 13.61 -2.53 -12.94
C GLU A 6 12.84 -1.73 -11.86
N MET A 7 13.37 -1.59 -10.64
CA MET A 7 12.71 -0.91 -9.50
C MET A 7 13.47 0.31 -8.95
N ASP A 8 14.60 0.72 -9.54
CA ASP A 8 15.53 1.68 -8.92
C ASP A 8 15.36 3.15 -9.38
N LEU A 9 14.23 3.48 -10.04
CA LEU A 9 13.99 4.82 -10.59
C LEU A 9 12.96 5.65 -9.81
N VAL A 10 12.11 5.02 -9.00
CA VAL A 10 11.11 5.73 -8.20
C VAL A 10 11.80 6.62 -7.17
N GLY A 11 11.44 7.90 -7.16
CA GLY A 11 12.04 8.93 -6.33
C GLY A 11 13.24 9.65 -6.96
N CYS A 12 13.77 9.17 -8.08
CA CYS A 12 14.84 9.88 -8.79
C CYS A 12 14.29 11.11 -9.52
N ALA A 13 15.07 12.20 -9.51
CA ALA A 13 14.81 13.34 -10.38
C ALA A 13 15.09 12.93 -11.83
N MET A 14 14.13 13.14 -12.71
CA MET A 14 14.21 12.76 -14.11
C MET A 14 13.76 13.93 -15.00
N THR A 15 14.51 14.14 -16.07
CA THR A 15 14.13 15.00 -17.18
C THR A 15 13.84 14.14 -18.40
N VAL A 16 12.65 14.28 -18.97
CA VAL A 16 12.24 13.58 -20.19
C VAL A 16 12.05 14.57 -21.34
N VAL A 17 12.39 14.14 -22.55
CA VAL A 17 12.12 14.85 -23.80
C VAL A 17 11.17 13.99 -24.60
N LEU A 18 10.01 14.54 -24.96
CA LEU A 18 9.00 13.86 -25.75
C LEU A 18 9.31 13.92 -27.25
N THR A 19 8.60 13.13 -28.06
CA THR A 19 8.77 13.11 -29.53
C THR A 19 8.45 14.44 -30.22
N ASN A 20 7.68 15.32 -29.57
CA ASN A 20 7.39 16.68 -30.02
C ASN A 20 8.38 17.73 -29.47
N ASP A 21 9.53 17.29 -28.96
CA ASP A 21 10.58 18.10 -28.33
C ASP A 21 10.13 18.87 -27.08
N THR A 22 8.96 18.53 -26.51
CA THR A 22 8.56 19.06 -25.19
C THR A 22 9.41 18.43 -24.10
N GLN A 23 10.02 19.27 -23.26
CA GLN A 23 10.81 18.84 -22.12
C GLN A 23 9.99 18.92 -20.84
N LEU A 24 10.02 17.86 -20.03
CA LEU A 24 9.38 17.79 -18.72
C LEU A 24 10.41 17.34 -17.69
N SER A 25 10.45 18.00 -16.54
CA SER A 25 11.32 17.64 -15.42
C SER A 25 10.48 17.41 -14.18
N GLY A 26 10.81 16.38 -13.41
CA GLY A 26 10.13 16.06 -12.17
C GLY A 26 10.71 14.82 -11.50
N THR A 27 10.15 14.46 -10.36
CA THR A 27 10.53 13.26 -9.62
C THR A 27 9.68 12.08 -10.06
N VAL A 28 10.29 10.93 -10.33
CA VAL A 28 9.54 9.72 -10.72
C VAL A 28 8.69 9.26 -9.54
N PHE A 29 7.37 9.25 -9.72
CA PHE A 29 6.43 8.73 -8.73
C PHE A 29 6.21 7.22 -8.89
N THR A 30 5.98 6.79 -10.13
CA THR A 30 5.79 5.38 -10.46
C THR A 30 6.03 5.14 -11.95
N TYR A 31 6.35 3.90 -12.30
CA TYR A 31 6.40 3.41 -13.66
C TYR A 31 5.60 2.10 -13.74
N VAL A 32 4.67 2.02 -14.68
CA VAL A 32 3.81 0.85 -14.92
C VAL A 32 4.16 0.28 -16.30
N PRO A 33 5.05 -0.73 -16.38
CA PRO A 33 5.55 -1.26 -17.65
C PRO A 33 4.45 -1.86 -18.53
N GLU A 34 3.51 -2.60 -17.94
CA GLU A 34 2.41 -3.26 -18.64
C GLU A 34 1.53 -2.29 -19.44
N ASN A 35 1.40 -1.06 -18.93
CA ASN A 35 0.62 0.00 -19.56
C ASN A 35 1.51 1.05 -20.25
N GLU A 36 2.83 0.86 -20.20
CA GLU A 36 3.83 1.77 -20.75
C GLU A 36 3.70 3.20 -20.20
N ILE A 37 3.35 3.38 -18.93
CA ILE A 37 3.08 4.69 -18.30
C ILE A 37 4.16 5.05 -17.28
N LEU A 38 4.74 6.25 -17.43
CA LEU A 38 5.61 6.92 -16.47
C LEU A 38 4.85 8.08 -15.81
N VAL A 39 4.93 8.22 -14.49
CA VAL A 39 4.34 9.33 -13.74
C VAL A 39 5.43 10.16 -13.09
N LEU A 40 5.46 11.46 -13.38
CA LEU A 40 6.35 12.45 -12.76
C LEU A 40 5.57 13.38 -11.83
N VAL A 41 6.12 13.66 -10.65
CA VAL A 41 5.73 14.78 -9.80
C VAL A 41 6.54 15.99 -10.23
N THR A 42 5.87 17.02 -10.75
CA THR A 42 6.49 18.27 -11.20
C THR A 42 6.18 19.35 -10.18
N ASP A 43 7.18 20.08 -9.70
CA ASP A 43 6.94 21.28 -8.90
C ASP A 43 6.33 22.36 -9.79
N ALA A 44 5.06 22.69 -9.56
CA ALA A 44 4.33 23.72 -10.28
C ALA A 44 4.27 25.01 -9.45
N GLY A 45 5.39 25.39 -8.83
CA GLY A 45 5.50 26.58 -7.96
C GLY A 45 5.30 26.31 -6.47
N LEU A 46 5.33 27.38 -5.68
CA LEU A 46 5.50 27.35 -4.21
C LEU A 46 4.44 26.58 -3.40
N ASP A 47 3.25 26.31 -3.95
CA ASP A 47 2.13 25.72 -3.20
C ASP A 47 1.38 24.58 -3.90
N THR A 48 1.80 24.15 -5.10
CA THR A 48 1.12 23.06 -5.82
C THR A 48 2.08 22.10 -6.52
N GLN A 49 2.02 20.83 -6.12
CA GLN A 49 2.64 19.74 -6.88
C GLN A 49 1.71 19.32 -8.02
N GLY A 50 2.23 19.31 -9.25
CA GLY A 50 1.54 18.80 -10.42
C GLY A 50 1.95 17.36 -10.70
N PHE A 51 1.01 16.54 -11.17
CA PHE A 51 1.32 15.19 -11.67
C PHE A 51 1.26 15.18 -13.20
N LYS A 52 2.29 14.62 -13.84
CA LYS A 52 2.34 14.41 -15.28
C LYS A 52 2.42 12.92 -15.57
N MET A 53 1.41 12.41 -16.26
CA MET A 53 1.38 11.05 -16.78
C MET A 53 1.86 11.05 -18.23
N ILE A 54 2.88 10.26 -18.52
CA ILE A 54 3.57 10.22 -19.81
C ILE A 54 3.53 8.78 -20.31
N ARG A 55 3.10 8.57 -21.55
CA ARG A 55 3.26 7.26 -22.19
C ARG A 55 4.69 7.13 -22.71
N THR A 56 5.39 6.09 -22.28
CA THR A 56 6.79 5.84 -22.60
C THR A 56 7.11 5.72 -24.09
N PRO A 57 6.22 5.26 -24.99
CA PRO A 57 6.48 5.28 -26.44
C PRO A 57 6.62 6.70 -27.03
N PHE A 58 6.14 7.73 -26.31
CA PHE A 58 6.29 9.12 -26.73
C PHE A 58 7.52 9.80 -26.11
N ILE A 59 8.36 9.07 -25.38
CA ILE A 59 9.64 9.57 -24.85
C ILE A 59 10.72 9.37 -25.90
N LYS A 60 11.31 10.48 -26.36
CA LYS A 60 12.43 10.51 -27.30
C LYS A 60 13.77 10.26 -26.61
N SER A 61 13.95 10.83 -25.41
CA SER A 61 15.13 10.63 -24.57
C SER A 61 14.84 11.00 -23.12
N PHE A 62 15.64 10.51 -22.17
CA PHE A 62 15.54 10.88 -20.76
C PHE A 62 16.90 10.96 -20.08
N THR A 63 16.98 11.74 -19.00
CA THR A 63 18.14 11.88 -18.12
C THR A 63 17.68 11.68 -16.69
N VAL A 64 18.41 10.88 -15.91
CA VAL A 64 18.13 10.62 -14.49
C VAL A 64 19.27 11.20 -13.67
N ASP A 65 18.94 12.05 -12.71
CA ASP A 65 19.93 12.57 -11.77
C ASP A 65 20.16 11.52 -10.67
N GLN A 66 21.36 10.95 -10.63
CA GLN A 66 21.68 9.75 -9.84
C GLN A 66 21.91 10.00 -8.35
N ASP A 67 21.68 11.23 -7.87
CA ASP A 67 21.89 11.64 -6.48
C ASP A 67 20.79 11.17 -5.51
N PHE A 68 19.93 10.22 -5.90
CA PHE A 68 18.88 9.68 -5.03
C PHE A 68 19.41 9.08 -3.71
N LYS A 69 20.67 8.59 -3.70
CA LYS A 69 21.32 8.09 -2.47
C LYS A 69 21.76 9.20 -1.51
N SER A 70 21.89 10.45 -1.95
CA SER A 70 22.30 11.59 -1.12
C SER A 70 21.12 12.36 -0.49
N ILE A 71 19.89 12.16 -1.00
CA ILE A 71 18.67 12.76 -0.45
C ILE A 71 18.41 12.15 0.95
N PRO A 72 18.25 12.95 2.03
CA PRO A 72 17.91 12.47 3.35
C PRO A 72 16.64 11.61 3.34
N ALA A 73 16.59 10.52 4.10
CA ALA A 73 15.43 9.62 4.14
C ALA A 73 14.10 10.32 4.43
N SER A 74 14.13 11.44 5.17
CA SER A 74 12.98 12.30 5.47
C SER A 74 12.40 13.06 4.26
N GLN A 75 13.16 13.15 3.17
CA GLN A 75 12.76 13.81 1.92
C GLN A 75 12.57 12.81 0.77
N ARG A 76 12.84 11.52 1.02
CA ARG A 76 12.56 10.47 0.04
C ARG A 76 11.07 10.19 0.01
N LEU A 77 10.52 10.02 -1.18
CA LEU A 77 9.16 9.49 -1.31
C LEU A 77 9.13 8.10 -0.66
N PRO A 78 8.05 7.75 0.06
CA PRO A 78 7.88 6.42 0.61
C PRO A 78 8.05 5.39 -0.52
N GLN A 79 8.65 4.24 -0.21
CA GLN A 79 8.72 3.14 -1.17
C GLN A 79 7.32 2.85 -1.70
N ALA A 80 7.24 2.57 -3.01
CA ALA A 80 5.98 2.17 -3.62
C ALA A 80 5.40 1.03 -2.80
N LEU A 81 4.19 1.24 -2.25
CA LEU A 81 3.45 0.16 -1.61
C LEU A 81 3.36 -0.98 -2.62
N ASP A 82 3.64 -2.22 -2.18
CA ASP A 82 3.33 -3.43 -2.94
C ASP A 82 1.96 -3.24 -3.59
N ALA A 83 1.79 -3.66 -4.85
CA ALA A 83 0.57 -3.52 -5.61
C ALA A 83 -0.61 -4.25 -4.95
N TYR A 84 -1.14 -3.68 -3.87
CA TYR A 84 -2.41 -4.02 -3.29
C TYR A 84 -3.44 -3.45 -4.24
N GLU A 85 -4.14 -4.37 -4.90
CA GLU A 85 -5.38 -4.17 -5.65
C GLU A 85 -5.51 -2.76 -6.23
N GLN A 86 -5.03 -2.59 -7.47
CA GLN A 86 -5.24 -1.38 -8.27
C GLN A 86 -6.58 -0.75 -7.89
N LEU A 87 -6.54 0.38 -7.18
CA LEU A 87 -7.74 1.13 -6.88
C LEU A 87 -8.45 1.32 -8.23
N PRO A 88 -9.73 0.91 -8.36
CA PRO A 88 -10.40 0.92 -9.64
C PRO A 88 -10.28 2.34 -10.22
N ALA A 89 -9.80 2.43 -11.47
CA ALA A 89 -9.57 3.71 -12.13
C ALA A 89 -10.88 4.53 -12.09
N VAL A 90 -10.91 5.56 -11.23
CA VAL A 90 -12.07 6.44 -11.14
C VAL A 90 -12.04 7.33 -12.37
N SER A 91 -12.72 6.91 -13.42
CA SER A 91 -12.96 7.77 -14.57
C SER A 91 -13.74 9.00 -14.10
N LYS A 92 -13.55 10.16 -14.73
CA LYS A 92 -14.27 11.41 -14.41
C LYS A 92 -15.80 11.32 -14.58
N ASN A 93 -16.37 10.14 -14.81
CA ASN A 93 -17.81 9.93 -14.82
C ASN A 93 -18.38 10.05 -13.41
N VAL A 94 -19.36 10.94 -13.25
CA VAL A 94 -20.09 11.19 -11.99
C VAL A 94 -20.69 9.90 -11.40
N ARG A 95 -21.01 8.90 -12.23
CA ARG A 95 -21.48 7.57 -11.77
C ARG A 95 -20.39 6.78 -11.04
N ASP A 96 -19.16 6.79 -11.56
CA ASP A 96 -18.04 6.05 -10.97
C ASP A 96 -17.59 6.73 -9.66
N TRP A 97 -17.66 8.06 -9.61
CA TRP A 97 -17.44 8.83 -8.39
C TRP A 97 -18.46 8.50 -7.29
N ASN A 98 -19.75 8.40 -7.64
CA ASN A 98 -20.78 8.03 -6.67
C ASN A 98 -20.64 6.59 -6.17
N ALA A 99 -20.21 5.67 -7.04
CA ALA A 99 -19.89 4.30 -6.64
C ALA A 99 -18.68 4.28 -5.69
N ALA A 100 -17.58 4.91 -6.07
CA ALA A 100 -16.38 5.03 -5.25
C ALA A 100 -16.66 5.67 -3.88
N LYS A 101 -17.46 6.75 -3.85
CA LYS A 101 -17.91 7.40 -2.61
C LYS A 101 -18.72 6.45 -1.73
N LYS A 102 -19.60 5.63 -2.30
CA LYS A 102 -20.35 4.63 -1.54
C LYS A 102 -19.42 3.55 -0.94
N TYR A 103 -18.43 3.09 -1.70
CA TYR A 103 -17.43 2.15 -1.21
C TYR A 103 -16.61 2.75 -0.07
N LEU A 104 -16.13 4.00 -0.22
CA LEU A 104 -15.41 4.71 0.83
C LEU A 104 -16.24 4.86 2.11
N ILE A 105 -17.50 5.29 1.99
CA ILE A 105 -18.40 5.41 3.15
C ILE A 105 -18.65 4.04 3.81
N ALA A 106 -18.78 2.98 3.01
CA ALA A 106 -18.98 1.64 3.54
C ALA A 106 -17.73 1.12 4.28
N GLU A 107 -16.54 1.35 3.72
CA GLU A 107 -15.27 1.03 4.36
C GLU A 107 -15.02 1.85 5.63
N GLU A 108 -15.34 3.15 5.61
CA GLU A 108 -15.24 4.02 6.79
C GLU A 108 -16.14 3.50 7.92
N LYS A 109 -17.40 3.19 7.63
CA LYS A 109 -18.33 2.58 8.61
C LYS A 109 -17.86 1.21 9.09
N SER A 110 -17.31 0.39 8.20
CA SER A 110 -16.75 -0.92 8.53
C SER A 110 -15.57 -0.77 9.50
N ARG A 111 -14.68 0.17 9.23
CA ARG A 111 -13.53 0.50 10.08
C ARG A 111 -13.97 1.06 11.44
N GLU A 112 -14.92 1.98 11.47
CA GLU A 112 -15.50 2.50 12.71
C GLU A 112 -16.10 1.39 13.56
N LYS A 113 -16.87 0.48 12.95
CA LYS A 113 -17.44 -0.68 13.65
C LYS A 113 -16.35 -1.57 14.25
N LYS A 114 -15.28 -1.85 13.49
CA LYS A 114 -14.13 -2.63 13.97
C LYS A 114 -13.44 -1.92 15.14
N LEU A 115 -13.16 -0.63 15.01
CA LEU A 115 -12.57 0.16 16.10
C LEU A 115 -13.47 0.18 17.35
N SER A 116 -14.79 0.28 17.18
CA SER A 116 -15.73 0.26 18.31
C SER A 116 -15.81 -1.09 19.03
N SER A 117 -15.34 -2.18 18.41
CA SER A 117 -15.22 -3.49 19.06
C SER A 117 -13.96 -3.64 19.91
N LEU A 118 -13.00 -2.72 19.79
CA LEU A 118 -11.80 -2.69 20.63
C LEU A 118 -12.10 -1.99 21.96
N CYS A 119 -11.49 -2.49 23.04
CA CYS A 119 -11.54 -1.85 24.35
C CYS A 119 -10.22 -1.11 24.66
N GLU A 120 -10.23 -0.19 25.63
CA GLU A 120 -9.03 0.55 26.05
C GLU A 120 -7.88 -0.33 26.52
N SER A 121 -8.18 -1.56 26.97
CA SER A 121 -7.17 -2.54 27.38
C SER A 121 -6.59 -3.34 26.21
N THR A 122 -7.03 -3.10 24.96
CA THR A 122 -6.49 -3.77 23.77
C THR A 122 -5.08 -3.26 23.49
N PRO A 123 -4.07 -4.14 23.38
CA PRO A 123 -2.72 -3.72 22.98
C PRO A 123 -2.73 -3.06 21.60
N VAL A 124 -1.92 -2.02 21.42
CA VAL A 124 -1.84 -1.28 20.13
C VAL A 124 -1.47 -2.22 18.97
N SER A 125 -0.51 -3.12 19.18
CA SER A 125 -0.13 -4.13 18.19
C SER A 125 -1.28 -5.10 17.86
N ALA A 126 -2.12 -5.46 18.82
CA ALA A 126 -3.31 -6.26 18.57
C ALA A 126 -4.32 -5.51 17.69
N ALA A 127 -4.52 -4.21 17.94
CA ALA A 127 -5.39 -3.35 17.14
C ALA A 127 -4.86 -3.19 15.70
N GLU A 128 -3.55 -3.01 15.52
CA GLU A 128 -2.92 -2.92 14.20
C GLU A 128 -3.05 -4.21 13.40
N ILE A 129 -2.75 -5.35 14.03
CA ILE A 129 -2.93 -6.67 13.43
C ILE A 129 -4.39 -6.91 13.07
N PHE A 130 -5.33 -6.59 13.97
CA PHE A 130 -6.76 -6.72 13.70
C PHE A 130 -7.19 -5.92 12.47
N LEU A 131 -6.85 -4.63 12.43
CA LEU A 131 -7.24 -3.75 11.34
C LEU A 131 -6.57 -4.16 10.02
N GLY A 132 -5.30 -4.57 10.06
CA GLY A 132 -4.55 -5.03 8.89
C GLY A 132 -5.13 -6.32 8.32
N ILE A 133 -5.38 -7.32 9.16
CA ILE A 133 -6.01 -8.59 8.75
C ILE A 133 -7.43 -8.32 8.23
N ALA A 134 -8.21 -7.49 8.91
CA ALA A 134 -9.60 -7.25 8.56
C ALA A 134 -9.80 -6.47 7.25
N ARG A 135 -8.73 -5.94 6.65
CA ARG A 135 -8.74 -5.42 5.26
C ARG A 135 -8.77 -6.55 4.23
N VAL A 136 -8.05 -7.64 4.49
CA VAL A 136 -7.96 -8.80 3.59
C VAL A 136 -9.06 -9.82 3.88
N TYR A 137 -9.43 -9.96 5.15
CA TYR A 137 -10.44 -10.90 5.63
C TYR A 137 -11.59 -10.12 6.30
N PRO A 138 -12.62 -9.69 5.55
CA PRO A 138 -13.66 -8.79 6.05
C PRO A 138 -14.47 -9.33 7.24
N ASN A 139 -14.54 -10.65 7.37
CA ASN A 139 -15.28 -11.35 8.41
C ASN A 139 -14.47 -11.56 9.70
N THR A 140 -13.28 -10.96 9.80
CA THR A 140 -12.46 -11.03 11.02
C THR A 140 -13.18 -10.42 12.21
N LYS A 141 -13.17 -11.12 13.34
CA LYS A 141 -13.77 -10.68 14.60
C LYS A 141 -12.72 -10.60 15.70
N TRP A 142 -12.84 -9.58 16.54
CA TRP A 142 -12.10 -9.46 17.78
C TRP A 142 -12.92 -10.03 18.94
N SER A 143 -12.33 -10.94 19.71
CA SER A 143 -12.84 -11.36 21.02
C SER A 143 -12.04 -10.64 22.10
N ALA A 144 -12.66 -9.67 22.78
CA ALA A 144 -12.03 -8.95 23.88
C ALA A 144 -11.85 -9.82 25.13
N GLU A 145 -12.72 -10.83 25.31
CA GLU A 145 -12.68 -11.76 26.45
C GLU A 145 -11.48 -12.70 26.34
N ASP A 146 -11.28 -13.30 25.17
CA ASP A 146 -10.18 -14.25 24.94
C ASP A 146 -8.90 -13.56 24.45
N GLN A 147 -8.96 -12.25 24.14
CA GLN A 147 -7.94 -11.52 23.39
C GLN A 147 -7.48 -12.30 22.15
N THR A 148 -8.44 -12.64 21.29
CA THR A 148 -8.18 -13.40 20.07
C THR A 148 -8.81 -12.78 18.85
N LEU A 149 -8.21 -13.04 17.69
CA LEU A 149 -8.75 -12.69 16.39
C LEU A 149 -9.22 -13.95 15.69
N THR A 150 -10.48 -13.97 15.26
CA THR A 150 -11.06 -15.13 14.59
C THR A 150 -11.46 -14.75 13.18
N MET A 151 -11.04 -15.55 12.20
CA MET A 151 -11.41 -15.40 10.79
C MET A 151 -11.53 -16.79 10.16
N GLU A 152 -12.65 -17.08 9.49
CA GLU A 152 -12.84 -18.36 8.81
C GLU A 152 -12.52 -19.57 9.71
N ASP A 153 -11.46 -20.30 9.38
CA ASP A 153 -10.92 -21.48 10.07
C ASP A 153 -9.65 -21.17 10.88
N ILE A 154 -9.39 -19.90 11.19
CA ILE A 154 -8.17 -19.43 11.86
C ILE A 154 -8.48 -18.61 13.11
N VAL A 155 -7.66 -18.82 14.15
CA VAL A 155 -7.57 -17.99 15.34
C VAL A 155 -6.14 -17.47 15.47
N VAL A 156 -5.99 -16.17 15.69
CA VAL A 156 -4.70 -15.53 16.01
C VAL A 156 -4.71 -15.12 17.47
N VAL A 157 -3.65 -15.46 18.19
CA VAL A 157 -3.47 -15.19 19.62
C VAL A 157 -2.15 -14.46 19.88
N GLY A 158 -2.10 -13.55 20.85
CA GLY A 158 -0.87 -12.87 21.27
C GLY A 158 -0.07 -13.68 22.30
N GLU A 159 0.51 -14.82 21.91
CA GLU A 159 1.34 -15.67 22.79
C GLU A 159 2.81 -15.66 22.33
N PRO A 160 3.79 -15.14 23.11
CA PRO A 160 3.69 -14.59 24.47
C PRO A 160 3.14 -13.15 24.52
N ASP A 161 3.14 -12.45 23.39
CA ASP A 161 2.56 -11.12 23.23
C ASP A 161 2.15 -10.88 21.76
N TRP A 162 1.59 -9.70 21.47
CA TRP A 162 1.15 -9.30 20.13
C TRP A 162 2.28 -8.80 19.21
N SER A 163 3.53 -8.78 19.68
CA SER A 163 4.70 -8.59 18.80
C SER A 163 5.10 -9.90 18.11
N HIS A 164 4.70 -11.05 18.66
CA HIS A 164 4.93 -12.37 18.08
C HIS A 164 3.64 -13.20 18.11
N PRO A 165 2.56 -12.78 17.43
CA PRO A 165 1.29 -13.49 17.49
C PRO A 165 1.39 -14.87 16.81
N VAL A 166 0.62 -15.82 17.35
CA VAL A 166 0.58 -17.21 16.89
C VAL A 166 -0.71 -17.47 16.14
N VAL A 167 -0.60 -18.07 14.97
CA VAL A 167 -1.74 -18.46 14.12
C VAL A 167 -2.09 -19.93 14.38
N LYS A 168 -3.31 -20.17 14.86
CA LYS A 168 -3.88 -21.49 15.17
C LYS A 168 -5.02 -21.78 14.19
N VAL A 169 -5.13 -23.04 13.74
CA VAL A 169 -6.24 -23.48 12.88
C VAL A 169 -7.35 -24.05 13.75
N ILE A 170 -8.60 -23.74 13.42
CA ILE A 170 -9.79 -24.23 14.12
C ILE A 170 -10.09 -25.64 13.61
N GLY A 171 -9.73 -26.66 14.40
CA GLY A 171 -9.97 -28.07 14.09
C GLY A 171 -8.70 -28.86 13.77
N ASN A 172 -8.86 -30.09 13.28
CA ASN A 172 -7.78 -31.06 13.04
C ASN A 172 -7.28 -31.11 11.59
N LEU A 173 -7.62 -30.13 10.75
CA LEU A 173 -7.24 -30.09 9.33
C LEU A 173 -6.31 -28.90 9.09
N GLU A 174 -5.29 -29.08 8.25
CA GLU A 174 -4.44 -27.99 7.81
C GLU A 174 -5.28 -26.97 7.01
N SER A 175 -5.14 -25.69 7.35
CA SER A 175 -5.78 -24.60 6.62
C SER A 175 -4.81 -24.05 5.56
N PRO A 176 -5.20 -23.97 4.28
CA PRO A 176 -4.41 -23.30 3.25
C PRO A 176 -4.27 -21.79 3.52
N ASN A 177 -5.10 -21.23 4.41
CA ASN A 177 -5.05 -19.82 4.80
C ASN A 177 -4.02 -19.55 5.90
N LYS A 178 -3.55 -20.56 6.63
CA LYS A 178 -2.65 -20.38 7.79
C LYS A 178 -1.38 -19.62 7.40
N GLU A 179 -0.66 -20.13 6.41
CA GLU A 179 0.59 -19.52 5.93
C GLU A 179 0.37 -18.11 5.36
N ARG A 180 -0.79 -17.88 4.72
CA ARG A 180 -1.16 -16.55 4.19
C ARG A 180 -1.35 -15.54 5.31
N VAL A 181 -2.05 -15.93 6.38
CA VAL A 181 -2.26 -15.07 7.56
C VAL A 181 -0.95 -14.82 8.30
N GLU A 182 -0.09 -15.83 8.45
CA GLU A 182 1.24 -15.67 9.06
C GLU A 182 2.12 -14.67 8.27
N ASN A 183 2.12 -14.77 6.94
CA ASN A 183 2.86 -13.84 6.09
C ASN A 183 2.27 -12.42 6.12
N LEU A 184 0.94 -12.30 6.19
CA LEU A 184 0.27 -11.01 6.32
C LEU A 184 0.63 -10.31 7.64
N ILE A 185 0.63 -11.05 8.75
CA ILE A 185 1.04 -10.56 10.06
C ILE A 185 2.48 -10.05 10.02
N LYS A 186 3.41 -10.82 9.46
CA LYS A 186 4.82 -10.41 9.32
C LYS A 186 4.94 -9.10 8.55
N LYS A 187 4.19 -8.95 7.45
CA LYS A 187 4.16 -7.71 6.66
C LYS A 187 3.64 -6.53 7.48
N ILE A 188 2.55 -6.71 8.23
CA ILE A 188 1.96 -5.67 9.09
C ILE A 188 2.99 -5.20 10.12
N LEU A 189 3.63 -6.13 10.84
CA LEU A 189 4.60 -5.81 11.88
C LEU A 189 5.86 -5.14 11.31
N SER A 190 6.35 -5.58 10.15
CA SER A 190 7.52 -4.96 9.51
C SER A 190 7.27 -3.54 8.98
N ALA A 191 6.01 -3.10 8.88
CA ALA A 191 5.64 -1.77 8.41
C ALA A 191 5.53 -0.74 9.56
N THR A 192 5.58 -1.19 10.81
CA THR A 192 5.45 -0.34 12.01
C THR A 192 6.82 0.02 12.64
N ASP A 193 7.91 -0.61 12.19
CA ASP A 193 9.30 -0.32 12.60
C ASP A 193 9.98 0.73 11.69
#